data_AF-A0A963HFT2-F1
#
_entry.id   AF-A0A963HFT2-F1
#
_cell.length_a   1.000
_cell.length_b   1.000
_cell.length_c   1.000
_cell.angle_alpha   90.00
_cell.angle_beta   90.00
_cell.angle_gamma   90.00
#
_symmetry.space_group_name_H-M   'P 1'
#
loop_
_entity.id
_entity.type
_entity.pdbx_description
1 polymer ?
#
loop_
_entity_poly.entity_id
_entity_poly.type
_entity_poly.pdbx_seq_one_letter_code
_entity_poly.pdbx_strand_id
1 'polypeptide(L)' 'MAWELLFTSDIGLLSLFTIVFILVMGAYLYRFARRHMAEDEQKARTTR' A
#
# COMPACT_ATOMS: atom_id res chain seq x y z
N MET A 1 -1.99 6.47 30.12
CA MET A 1 -1.31 7.50 29.29
C MET A 1 -2.07 7.66 27.98
N ALA A 2 -2.09 8.83 27.32
CA ALA A 2 -2.91 9.09 26.11
C ALA A 2 -2.70 8.07 24.97
N TRP A 3 -1.55 7.39 24.94
CA TRP A 3 -1.27 6.25 24.09
C TRP A 3 -2.26 5.09 24.26
N GLU A 4 -2.67 4.74 25.49
CA GLU A 4 -3.62 3.65 25.70
C GLU A 4 -5.03 4.01 25.27
N LEU A 5 -5.45 5.29 25.37
CA LEU A 5 -6.75 5.72 24.85
C LEU A 5 -6.83 5.63 23.32
N LEU A 6 -5.74 5.91 22.60
CA LEU A 6 -5.69 5.81 21.14
C LEU A 6 -5.64 4.35 20.64
N PHE A 7 -5.04 3.43 21.41
CA PHE A 7 -5.00 2.01 21.04
C PHE A 7 -6.19 1.20 21.59
N THR A 8 -6.80 1.61 22.71
CA THR A 8 -7.95 0.92 23.35
C THR A 8 -9.30 1.48 22.93
N SER A 9 -9.41 2.74 22.49
CA SER A 9 -10.69 3.24 21.99
C SER A 9 -10.97 2.66 20.60
N ASP A 10 -12.16 2.10 20.40
CA ASP A 10 -12.62 1.47 19.15
C ASP A 10 -12.33 2.31 17.89
N ILE A 11 -12.40 3.63 18.06
CA ILE A 11 -12.13 4.63 17.01
C ILE A 11 -10.67 4.63 16.54
N GLY A 12 -9.72 4.49 17.46
CA GLY A 12 -8.31 4.53 17.13
C GLY A 12 -7.85 3.28 16.39
N LEU A 13 -8.32 2.10 16.83
CA LEU A 13 -7.99 0.83 16.18
C LEU A 13 -8.59 0.73 14.77
N LEU A 14 -9.84 1.18 14.56
CA LEU A 14 -10.47 1.24 13.24
C LEU A 14 -9.75 2.21 12.29
N SER A 15 -9.32 3.38 12.79
CA SER A 15 -8.55 4.33 11.98
C SER A 15 -7.18 3.78 11.59
N LEU A 16 -6.48 3.12 12.53
CA LEU A 16 -5.18 2.50 12.29
C LEU A 16 -5.31 1.36 11.27
N PHE A 17 -6.35 0.54 11.39
CA PHE A 17 -6.67 -0.50 10.41
C PHE A 17 -6.89 0.09 9.02
N THR A 18 -7.65 1.18 8.93
CA THR A 18 -7.92 1.85 7.65
C THR A 18 -6.63 2.38 7.02
N ILE A 19 -5.76 3.03 7.81
CA ILE A 19 -4.46 3.53 7.35
C ILE A 19 -3.60 2.37 6.83
N VAL A 20 -3.48 1.29 7.60
CA VAL A 20 -2.74 0.08 7.18
C VAL A 20 -3.34 -0.51 5.90
N PHE A 21 -4.66 -0.57 5.80
CA PHE A 21 -5.35 -1.10 4.62
C PHE A 21 -5.05 -0.28 3.36
N ILE A 22 -5.11 1.05 3.45
CA ILE A 22 -4.76 1.96 2.34
C ILE A 22 -3.29 1.80 1.94
N LEU A 23 -2.38 1.70 2.91
CA LEU A 23 -0.96 1.47 2.65
C LEU A 23 -0.71 0.15 1.93
N VAL A 24 -1.36 -0.94 2.37
CA VAL A 24 -1.28 -2.25 1.71
C VAL A 24 -1.82 -2.17 0.28
N MET A 25 -2.96 -1.51 0.08
CA MET A 25 -3.55 -1.33 -1.25
C MET A 25 -2.64 -0.53 -2.18
N GLY A 26 -2.06 0.58 -1.69
CA GLY A 26 -1.11 1.39 -2.44
C GLY A 26 0.17 0.61 -2.78
N ALA A 27 0.73 -0.12 -1.81
CA ALA A 27 1.89 -0.98 -2.03
C ALA A 27 1.59 -2.13 -3.01
N TYR A 28 0.40 -2.72 -2.93
CA TYR A 28 -0.05 -3.75 -3.86
C TYR A 28 -0.15 -3.19 -5.29
N LEU A 29 -0.76 -2.02 -5.47
CA LEU A 29 -0.87 -1.37 -6.76
C LEU A 29 0.52 -0.99 -7.32
N TYR A 30 1.42 -0.47 -6.47
CA TYR A 30 2.79 -0.17 -6.86
C TYR A 30 3.56 -1.43 -7.26
N ARG A 31 3.39 -2.54 -6.53
CA ARG A 31 4.02 -3.84 -6.85
C ARG A 31 3.45 -4.42 -8.13
N PHE A 32 2.14 -4.32 -8.33
CA PHE A 32 1.45 -4.76 -9.55
C PHE A 32 1.91 -3.92 -10.74
N ALA A 33 1.89 -2.59 -10.63
CA ALA A 33 2.37 -1.67 -11.65
C ALA A 33 3.85 -1.90 -11.97
N ARG A 34 4.73 -2.08 -10.97
CA ARG A 34 6.14 -2.42 -11.22
C ARG A 34 6.31 -3.76 -11.92
N ARG A 35 5.52 -4.77 -11.56
CA ARG A 35 5.61 -6.09 -12.19
C ARG A 35 5.09 -6.04 -13.64
N HIS A 36 4.05 -5.26 -13.91
CA HIS A 36 3.48 -5.08 -15.24
C HIS A 36 4.35 -4.17 -16.12
N MET A 37 4.85 -3.06 -15.56
CA MET A 37 5.81 -2.17 -16.21
C MET A 37 7.13 -2.89 -16.50
N ALA A 38 7.57 -3.85 -15.67
CA ALA A 38 8.74 -4.67 -15.98
C ALA A 38 8.52 -5.61 -17.17
N GLU A 39 7.27 -5.95 -17.51
CA GLU A 39 6.93 -6.67 -18.74
C GLU A 39 6.86 -5.73 -19.95
N ASP A 40 6.39 -4.49 -19.76
CA ASP A 40 6.32 -3.46 -20.82
C ASP A 40 7.68 -2.82 -21.13
N GLU A 41 8.56 -2.62 -20.14
CA GLU A 41 9.94 -2.14 -20.34
C GLU A 41 10.79 -3.16 -21.11
N GLN A 42 10.53 -4.46 -20.93
CA GLN A 42 11.18 -5.51 -21.72
C GLN A 42 10.75 -5.45 -23.20
N LYS A 43 9.49 -5.08 -23.49
CA LYS A 43 9.02 -4.88 -24.87
C LYS A 43 9.49 -3.55 -25.46
N ALA A 44 9.51 -2.48 -24.68
CA ALA A 44 9.95 -1.15 -25.12
C ALA A 44 11.46 -1.10 -25.43
N ARG A 45 12.28 -1.93 -24.80
CA ARG A 45 13.74 -2.00 -25.08
C ARG A 45 14.09 -2.83 -26.32
N THR A 46 13.17 -3.63 -26.85
CA THR A 46 13.36 -4.42 -28.08
C THR A 46 13.03 -3.62 -29.35
N THR A 47 12.27 -2.53 -29.25
CA THR A 47 12.04 -1.61 -30.37
C THR A 47 13.10 -0.50 -30.34
N ARG A 48 14.32 -0.90 -30.69
CA ARG A 48 15.36 -0.01 -31.19
C ARG A 48 15.13 0.26 -32.67
#